data_AF-X1H9F7-F1
#
_entry.id   AF-X1H9F7-F1
#
_cell.length_a   1.000
_cell.length_b   1.000
_cell.length_c   1.000
_cell.angle_alpha   90.00
_cell.angle_beta   90.00
_cell.angle_gamma   90.00
#
_symmetry.space_group_name_H-M   'P 1'
#
loop_
_entity.id
_entity.type
_entity.pdbx_description
1 polymer ?
#
loop_
_entity_poly.entity_id
_entity_poly.type
_entity_poly.pdbx_seq_one_letter_code
_entity_poly.pdbx_strand_id
1 'polypeptide(L)'
;VNAWKYGTPEVWRGDMLGKTQLWAVIPLDDNQRFQMSSSNWTGLDMWIMGYGGREVAGFPALTPVTPSVNGVWETKTVPSEAIGAQAALVTLVNLHAASKWDIKHPDSTDDYYSNSYAGWVCALVGLNASGEFKIKVQDNTDIHAYLLGYITGDDVYIHINNLAIPDPLINTWTPYDIHHLCPDPSFAVLRSLPSGGTSCFSARKGNSLRDIQRGGNNGIFFYVHANPDNRIDLRRASTAYHYKLVAEVQ
;
A
#
# COMPACT_ATOMS: atom_id res chain seq x y z
N VAL A 1 -25.92 -3.72 2.03
CA VAL A 1 -26.27 -2.64 1.07
C VAL A 1 -25.74 -3.07 -0.28
N ASN A 2 -26.61 -3.32 -1.26
CA ASN A 2 -26.19 -3.75 -2.60
C ASN A 2 -25.48 -2.58 -3.31
N ALA A 3 -24.16 -2.63 -3.40
CA ALA A 3 -23.37 -1.63 -4.12
C ALA A 3 -22.81 -2.26 -5.40
N TRP A 4 -23.67 -2.38 -6.41
CA TRP A 4 -23.24 -2.55 -7.80
C TRP A 4 -23.79 -1.37 -8.59
N LYS A 5 -22.94 -0.38 -8.86
CA LYS A 5 -23.22 0.63 -9.87
C LYS A 5 -22.13 0.53 -10.93
N TYR A 6 -22.39 -0.30 -11.94
CA TYR A 6 -21.75 -0.14 -13.23
C TYR A 6 -22.24 1.19 -13.82
N GLY A 7 -21.44 2.24 -13.64
CA GLY A 7 -21.67 3.56 -14.22
C GLY A 7 -20.91 3.69 -15.53
N THR A 8 -21.67 3.82 -16.62
CA THR A 8 -21.43 4.48 -17.92
C THR A 8 -19.99 4.62 -18.46
N PRO A 9 -19.76 4.30 -19.77
CA PRO A 9 -18.47 4.49 -20.42
C PRO A 9 -18.20 5.98 -20.66
N GLU A 10 -17.80 6.68 -19.61
CA GLU A 10 -17.26 8.03 -19.74
C GLU A 10 -15.82 7.94 -20.25
N VAL A 11 -15.51 8.80 -21.20
CA VAL A 11 -14.20 9.00 -21.82
C VAL A 11 -13.25 9.58 -20.77
N TRP A 12 -12.81 8.78 -19.81
CA TRP A 12 -11.78 9.16 -18.84
C TRP A 12 -10.41 8.91 -19.46
N ARG A 13 -9.95 9.88 -20.26
CA ARG A 13 -8.52 10.04 -20.51
C ARG A 13 -7.84 10.23 -19.16
N GLY A 14 -6.79 9.45 -18.92
CA GLY A 14 -5.90 9.56 -17.76
C GLY A 14 -5.13 10.88 -17.74
N ASP A 15 -5.83 11.97 -17.47
CA ASP A 15 -5.26 13.28 -17.21
C ASP A 15 -4.78 13.32 -15.76
N MET A 16 -3.47 13.50 -15.61
CA MET A 16 -2.69 13.39 -14.37
C MET A 16 -2.94 14.51 -13.35
N LEU A 17 -4.17 14.98 -13.20
CA LEU A 17 -4.50 16.15 -12.40
C LEU A 17 -5.56 15.84 -11.35
N GLY A 18 -5.09 15.68 -10.10
CA GLY A 18 -5.79 16.24 -8.94
C GLY A 18 -6.85 15.40 -8.24
N LYS A 19 -6.94 14.08 -8.44
CA LYS A 19 -7.86 13.24 -7.65
C LYS A 19 -7.11 12.41 -6.61
N THR A 20 -7.38 12.65 -5.33
CA THR A 20 -6.84 11.87 -4.20
C THR A 20 -7.49 10.50 -4.19
N GLN A 21 -6.78 9.48 -4.69
CA GLN A 21 -7.15 8.09 -4.50
C GLN A 21 -6.48 7.55 -3.23
N LEU A 22 -7.22 6.74 -2.47
CA LEU A 22 -6.71 6.01 -1.32
C LEU A 22 -6.92 4.52 -1.58
N TRP A 23 -5.97 3.71 -1.12
CA TRP A 23 -6.03 2.26 -1.21
C TRP A 23 -5.77 1.68 0.16
N ALA A 24 -6.52 0.64 0.47
CA ALA A 24 -6.38 -0.08 1.71
C ALA A 24 -6.73 -1.54 1.50
N VAL A 25 -6.05 -2.40 2.25
CA VAL A 25 -6.54 -3.74 2.54
C VAL A 25 -7.39 -3.61 3.80
N ILE A 26 -8.64 -4.04 3.71
CA ILE A 26 -9.60 -3.93 4.79
C ILE A 26 -9.95 -5.35 5.23
N PRO A 27 -9.58 -5.77 6.46
CA PRO A 27 -10.05 -7.03 7.02
C PRO A 27 -11.58 -7.06 7.10
N LEU A 28 -12.17 -8.22 6.86
CA LEU A 28 -13.63 -8.41 6.93
C LEU A 28 -14.02 -9.04 8.27
N ASP A 29 -15.25 -8.78 8.72
CA ASP A 29 -15.83 -9.47 9.88
C ASP A 29 -16.12 -10.96 9.58
N ASP A 30 -16.53 -11.73 10.59
CA ASP A 30 -16.86 -13.16 10.46
C ASP A 30 -17.97 -13.45 9.42
N ASN A 31 -18.73 -12.44 9.02
CA ASN A 31 -19.78 -12.53 8.00
C ASN A 31 -19.34 -11.94 6.65
N GLN A 32 -18.03 -11.73 6.46
CA GLN A 32 -17.41 -11.15 5.26
C GLN A 32 -17.89 -9.72 4.95
N ARG A 33 -18.06 -8.88 5.97
CA ARG A 33 -18.48 -7.50 5.83
C ARG A 33 -17.41 -6.55 6.32
N PHE A 34 -17.33 -5.40 5.67
CA PHE A 34 -16.67 -4.22 6.20
C PHE A 34 -17.69 -3.10 6.36
N GLN A 35 -17.37 -2.13 7.20
CA GLN A 35 -18.19 -0.95 7.42
C GLN A 35 -17.43 0.30 7.02
N MET A 36 -18.15 1.27 6.47
CA MET A 36 -17.59 2.57 6.11
C MET A 36 -18.54 3.66 6.56
N SER A 37 -17.96 4.79 6.95
CA SER A 37 -18.66 6.02 7.23
C SER A 37 -18.07 7.11 6.35
N SER A 38 -18.94 7.94 5.78
CA SER A 38 -18.55 9.16 5.09
C SER A 38 -19.50 10.26 5.51
N SER A 39 -18.96 11.45 5.76
CA SER A 39 -19.75 12.68 5.94
C SER A 39 -20.39 13.14 4.62
N ASN A 40 -19.89 12.65 3.48
CA ASN A 40 -20.41 12.95 2.16
C ASN A 40 -20.30 11.73 1.22
N TRP A 41 -21.43 11.08 0.94
CA TRP A 41 -21.49 9.94 0.04
C TRP A 41 -21.62 10.31 -1.44
N THR A 42 -21.98 11.55 -1.78
CA THR A 42 -22.23 11.93 -3.18
C THR A 42 -20.96 12.19 -3.97
N GLY A 43 -19.82 12.36 -3.30
CA GLY A 43 -18.50 12.54 -3.92
C GLY A 43 -17.56 11.34 -3.76
N LEU A 44 -18.06 10.22 -3.22
CA LEU A 44 -17.26 9.02 -2.99
C LEU A 44 -17.58 7.95 -4.02
N ASP A 45 -16.60 7.66 -4.87
CA ASP A 45 -16.60 6.44 -5.66
C ASP A 45 -15.76 5.37 -4.97
N MET A 46 -16.29 4.15 -4.90
CA MET A 46 -15.61 3.00 -4.31
C MET A 46 -15.53 1.86 -5.31
N TRP A 47 -14.37 1.20 -5.31
CA TRP A 47 -14.15 -0.01 -6.09
C TRP A 47 -13.50 -1.06 -5.20
N ILE A 48 -14.07 -2.25 -5.23
CA ILE A 48 -13.40 -3.44 -4.70
C ILE A 48 -12.50 -3.91 -5.84
N MET A 49 -11.19 -3.69 -5.67
CA MET A 49 -10.23 -4.09 -6.68
C MET A 49 -10.10 -5.62 -6.70
N GLY A 50 -10.08 -6.22 -5.50
CA GLY A 50 -10.07 -7.66 -5.30
C GLY A 50 -10.34 -8.05 -3.86
N TYR A 51 -10.17 -9.34 -3.56
CA TYR A 51 -10.31 -9.92 -2.23
C TYR A 51 -9.15 -10.88 -1.99
N GLY A 52 -8.63 -10.91 -0.76
CA GLY A 52 -7.71 -11.95 -0.31
C GLY A 52 -8.46 -13.21 0.12
N GLY A 53 -7.73 -14.31 0.30
CA GLY A 53 -8.24 -15.53 0.93
C GLY A 53 -8.57 -15.36 2.43
N ARG A 54 -8.87 -16.47 3.11
CA ARG A 54 -9.27 -16.51 4.54
C ARG A 54 -8.16 -16.18 5.54
N GLU A 55 -7.01 -15.74 5.06
CA GLU A 55 -5.77 -15.66 5.85
C GLU A 55 -5.43 -14.24 6.29
N VAL A 56 -6.34 -13.30 6.05
CA VAL A 56 -6.27 -11.91 6.52
C VAL A 56 -7.17 -11.76 7.76
N ALA A 57 -6.58 -11.44 8.90
CA ALA A 57 -7.28 -11.20 10.16
C ALA A 57 -7.18 -9.74 10.59
N GLY A 58 -8.28 -9.17 11.09
CA GLY A 58 -8.31 -7.83 11.68
C GLY A 58 -8.20 -7.90 13.20
N PHE A 59 -7.54 -6.92 13.80
CA PHE A 59 -7.58 -6.78 15.26
C PHE A 59 -8.93 -6.18 15.69
N PRO A 60 -9.50 -6.63 16.83
CA PRO A 60 -10.79 -6.13 17.33
C PRO A 60 -10.73 -4.66 17.78
N ALA A 61 -9.53 -4.16 18.05
CA ALA A 61 -9.24 -2.76 18.34
C ALA A 61 -7.92 -2.34 17.68
N LEU A 62 -7.78 -1.05 17.38
CA LEU A 62 -6.54 -0.50 16.86
C LEU A 62 -5.45 -0.54 17.93
N THR A 63 -4.38 -1.31 17.69
CA THR A 63 -3.22 -1.37 18.59
C THR A 63 -2.20 -0.29 18.19
N PRO A 64 -1.92 0.72 19.04
CA PRO A 64 -0.98 1.78 18.70
C PRO A 64 0.45 1.24 18.59
N VAL A 65 1.14 1.61 17.51
CA VAL A 65 2.52 1.24 17.22
C VAL A 65 3.37 2.43 16.76
N THR A 66 2.94 3.65 17.07
CA THR A 66 3.76 4.84 16.85
C THR A 66 5.10 4.72 17.60
N PRO A 67 6.24 5.07 16.98
CA PRO A 67 7.51 5.19 17.68
C PRO A 67 7.44 6.23 18.81
N SER A 68 8.07 5.90 19.94
CA SER A 68 8.20 6.77 21.09
C SER A 68 9.27 7.86 20.90
N VAL A 69 10.22 7.62 20.00
CA VAL A 69 11.34 8.52 19.70
C VAL A 69 11.30 8.96 18.24
N ASN A 70 11.34 10.27 18.03
CA ASN A 70 11.40 10.89 16.71
C ASN A 70 12.70 10.56 15.98
N GLY A 71 12.60 10.22 14.70
CA GLY A 71 13.72 10.04 13.79
C GLY A 71 14.50 8.74 13.94
N VAL A 72 14.08 7.84 14.84
CA VAL A 72 14.78 6.58 15.14
C VAL A 72 13.94 5.38 14.71
N TRP A 73 14.60 4.36 14.17
CA TRP A 73 13.98 3.06 13.93
C TRP A 73 13.68 2.36 15.24
N GLU A 74 12.39 2.17 15.54
CA GLU A 74 11.94 1.41 16.70
C GLU A 74 11.38 0.06 16.22
N THR A 75 11.80 -1.03 16.89
CA THR A 75 11.20 -2.36 16.69
C THR A 75 9.85 -2.40 17.39
N LYS A 76 8.85 -2.91 16.68
CA LYS A 76 7.51 -3.18 17.21
C LYS A 76 7.19 -4.64 17.00
N THR A 77 6.48 -5.22 17.96
CA THR A 77 6.06 -6.63 17.93
C THR A 77 4.54 -6.66 17.82
N VAL A 78 4.02 -7.55 16.98
CA VAL A 78 2.58 -7.78 16.89
C VAL A 78 2.06 -8.51 18.14
N PRO A 79 0.75 -8.45 18.43
CA PRO A 79 0.13 -9.25 19.48
C PRO A 79 0.38 -10.76 19.33
N SER A 80 0.26 -11.50 20.44
CA SER A 80 0.58 -12.94 20.51
C SER A 80 -0.12 -13.80 19.47
N GLU A 81 -1.37 -13.48 19.15
CA GLU A 81 -2.21 -14.17 18.18
C GLU A 81 -1.77 -14.00 16.72
N ALA A 82 -0.91 -13.00 16.46
CA ALA A 82 -0.34 -12.70 15.16
C ALA A 82 1.14 -13.14 15.04
N ILE A 83 1.72 -13.72 16.09
CA ILE A 83 3.08 -14.28 16.01
C ILE A 83 3.08 -15.46 15.04
N GLY A 84 4.02 -15.44 14.08
CA GLY A 84 4.08 -16.38 12.98
C GLY A 84 3.33 -15.92 11.71
N ALA A 85 2.66 -14.77 11.74
CA ALA A 85 2.12 -14.15 10.52
C ALA A 85 3.26 -13.70 9.58
N GLN A 86 3.01 -13.75 8.27
CA GLN A 86 3.97 -13.31 7.24
C GLN A 86 4.07 -11.79 7.17
N ALA A 87 2.96 -11.09 7.41
CA ALA A 87 2.89 -9.65 7.28
C ALA A 87 1.89 -9.01 8.25
N ALA A 88 2.14 -7.75 8.62
CA ALA A 88 1.21 -6.89 9.33
C ALA A 88 0.64 -5.80 8.41
N LEU A 89 -0.63 -5.47 8.65
CA LEU A 89 -1.30 -4.30 8.07
C LEU A 89 -1.19 -3.15 9.06
N VAL A 90 -0.48 -2.09 8.69
CA VAL A 90 -0.26 -0.91 9.53
C VAL A 90 -0.92 0.31 8.90
N THR A 91 -1.85 0.91 9.63
CA THR A 91 -2.37 2.23 9.31
C THR A 91 -1.40 3.28 9.80
N LEU A 92 -1.08 4.26 8.95
CA LEU A 92 -0.44 5.50 9.34
C LEU A 92 -1.40 6.66 9.09
N VAL A 93 -1.70 7.41 10.14
CA VAL A 93 -2.54 8.60 10.13
C VAL A 93 -1.64 9.81 10.30
N ASN A 94 -1.57 10.64 9.26
CA ASN A 94 -0.88 11.92 9.29
C ASN A 94 -1.87 13.05 9.54
N LEU A 95 -1.72 13.75 10.67
CA LEU A 95 -2.57 14.87 11.06
C LEU A 95 -2.14 16.21 10.43
N HIS A 96 -0.90 16.28 9.92
CA HIS A 96 -0.30 17.52 9.44
C HIS A 96 0.18 17.42 7.99
N ALA A 97 0.42 18.56 7.36
CA ALA A 97 0.94 18.59 6.00
C ALA A 97 2.44 18.23 6.00
N ALA A 98 2.81 17.22 5.20
CA ALA A 98 4.19 16.84 4.87
C ALA A 98 5.06 16.35 6.05
N SER A 99 4.61 15.29 6.73
CA SER A 99 5.40 14.61 7.77
C SER A 99 5.97 13.29 7.21
N LYS A 100 7.15 12.92 7.71
CA LYS A 100 7.90 11.77 7.19
C LYS A 100 7.80 10.56 8.08
N TRP A 101 7.76 9.39 7.46
CA TRP A 101 7.73 8.10 8.16
C TRP A 101 8.34 7.01 7.28
N ASP A 102 8.70 5.89 7.87
CA ASP A 102 9.09 4.68 7.15
C ASP A 102 8.74 3.43 7.98
N ILE A 103 8.50 2.32 7.30
CA ILE A 103 8.17 1.02 7.88
C ILE A 103 8.80 -0.08 7.04
N LYS A 104 9.40 -1.08 7.67
CA LYS A 104 10.13 -2.15 6.99
C LYS A 104 10.23 -3.44 7.80
N HIS A 105 10.52 -4.53 7.09
CA HIS A 105 10.95 -5.80 7.70
C HIS A 105 12.16 -5.56 8.62
N PRO A 106 12.27 -6.22 9.79
CA PRO A 106 13.31 -5.90 10.78
C PRO A 106 14.73 -6.13 10.26
N ASP A 107 14.91 -7.09 9.35
CA ASP A 107 16.19 -7.42 8.71
C ASP A 107 16.47 -6.59 7.44
N SER A 108 15.58 -5.67 7.11
CA SER A 108 15.73 -4.81 5.94
C SER A 108 16.83 -3.75 6.14
N THR A 109 17.72 -3.67 5.16
CA THR A 109 18.77 -2.64 5.06
C THR A 109 18.30 -1.35 4.41
N ASP A 110 17.10 -1.34 3.83
CA ASP A 110 16.49 -0.14 3.27
C ASP A 110 16.39 0.97 4.33
N ASP A 111 16.86 2.18 4.00
CA ASP A 111 16.76 3.34 4.88
C ASP A 111 16.38 4.58 4.08
N TYR A 112 15.11 4.93 4.11
CA TYR A 112 14.60 6.16 3.52
C TYR A 112 13.49 6.76 4.39
N TYR A 113 12.82 7.76 3.85
CA TYR A 113 11.64 8.36 4.46
C TYR A 113 10.58 8.49 3.39
N SER A 114 9.42 7.93 3.64
CA SER A 114 8.20 8.34 2.94
C SER A 114 7.83 9.75 3.35
N ASN A 115 7.19 10.48 2.44
CA ASN A 115 6.58 11.76 2.73
C ASN A 115 5.09 11.67 2.38
N SER A 116 4.26 11.62 3.40
CA SER A 116 2.81 11.66 3.24
C SER A 116 2.30 13.07 3.51
N TYR A 117 1.40 13.56 2.67
CA TYR A 117 0.51 14.64 3.08
C TYR A 117 -0.48 14.15 4.13
N ALA A 118 -1.19 15.08 4.75
CA ALA A 118 -2.26 14.78 5.70
C ALA A 118 -3.23 13.74 5.12
N GLY A 119 -3.61 12.77 5.94
CA GLY A 119 -4.47 11.67 5.53
C GLY A 119 -4.00 10.32 6.06
N TRP A 120 -4.43 9.26 5.39
CA TRP A 120 -4.22 7.89 5.83
C TRP A 120 -3.48 7.06 4.78
N VAL A 121 -2.61 6.16 5.22
CA VAL A 121 -1.94 5.14 4.40
C VAL A 121 -2.07 3.78 5.09
N CYS A 122 -2.40 2.74 4.31
CA CYS A 122 -2.34 1.35 4.76
C CYS A 122 -1.09 0.68 4.18
N ALA A 123 -0.08 0.48 5.02
CA ALA A 123 1.14 -0.22 4.66
C ALA A 123 1.02 -1.72 4.92
N LEU A 124 1.59 -2.53 4.04
CA LEU A 124 1.87 -3.94 4.29
C LEU A 124 3.36 -4.06 4.63
N VAL A 125 3.68 -4.66 5.76
CA VAL A 125 5.07 -4.86 6.19
C VAL A 125 5.30 -6.32 6.56
N GLY A 126 6.40 -6.91 6.10
CA GLY A 126 6.78 -8.26 6.50
C GLY A 126 7.22 -8.33 7.96
N LEU A 127 6.97 -9.48 8.57
CA LEU A 127 7.35 -9.80 9.94
C LEU A 127 8.46 -10.86 9.94
N ASN A 128 9.34 -10.81 10.93
CA ASN A 128 10.23 -11.95 11.19
C ASN A 128 9.50 -13.04 11.99
N ALA A 129 10.22 -14.14 12.30
CA ALA A 129 9.67 -15.26 13.07
C ALA A 129 9.16 -14.87 14.48
N SER A 130 9.66 -13.76 15.04
CA SER A 130 9.21 -13.21 16.32
C SER A 130 8.04 -12.23 16.18
N GLY A 131 7.47 -12.06 14.98
CA GLY A 131 6.38 -11.12 14.73
C GLY A 131 6.80 -9.65 14.81
N GLU A 132 8.06 -9.34 14.50
CA GLU A 132 8.60 -7.99 14.62
C GLU A 132 8.68 -7.28 13.27
N PHE A 133 8.53 -5.96 13.32
CA PHE A 133 8.83 -5.03 12.23
C PHE A 133 9.49 -3.77 12.79
N LYS A 134 10.05 -2.93 11.90
CA LYS A 134 10.62 -1.64 12.28
C LYS A 134 9.81 -0.50 11.70
N ILE A 135 9.59 0.54 12.50
CA ILE A 135 8.93 1.78 12.10
C ILE A 135 9.72 2.98 12.61
N LYS A 136 9.75 4.05 11.82
CA LYS A 136 10.41 5.32 12.13
C LYS A 136 9.49 6.44 11.71
N VAL A 137 9.27 7.42 12.56
CA VAL A 137 8.51 8.64 12.24
C VAL A 137 9.37 9.84 12.55
N GLN A 138 9.31 10.88 11.72
CA GLN A 138 10.06 12.11 11.97
C GLN A 138 9.47 12.90 13.13
N ASP A 139 8.14 12.93 13.24
CA ASP A 139 7.41 13.55 14.34
C ASP A 139 6.24 12.66 14.76
N ASN A 140 6.30 12.12 15.97
CA ASN A 140 5.28 11.25 16.54
C ASN A 140 4.05 11.99 17.07
N THR A 141 4.06 13.32 17.06
CA THR A 141 2.86 14.14 17.28
C THR A 141 2.07 14.35 16.00
N ASP A 142 2.70 14.19 14.83
CA ASP A 142 2.06 14.32 13.52
C ASP A 142 1.59 12.98 12.95
N ILE A 143 2.43 11.95 13.07
CA ILE A 143 2.18 10.61 12.53
C ILE A 143 1.81 9.66 13.64
N HIS A 144 0.59 9.14 13.57
CA HIS A 144 0.13 8.05 14.43
C HIS A 144 0.08 6.76 13.63
N ALA A 145 0.65 5.68 14.16
CA ALA A 145 0.62 4.37 13.53
C ALA A 145 -0.18 3.38 14.40
N TYR A 146 -1.02 2.57 13.76
CA TYR A 146 -1.78 1.51 14.42
C TYR A 146 -1.75 0.21 13.62
N LEU A 147 -1.77 -0.92 14.31
CA LEU A 147 -2.00 -2.21 13.68
C LEU A 147 -3.49 -2.35 13.35
N LEU A 148 -3.78 -2.68 12.10
CA LEU A 148 -5.13 -2.99 11.60
C LEU A 148 -5.41 -4.49 11.63
N GLY A 149 -4.38 -5.28 11.33
CA GLY A 149 -4.52 -6.71 11.11
C GLY A 149 -3.20 -7.34 10.70
N TYR A 150 -3.28 -8.60 10.31
CA TYR A 150 -2.14 -9.41 9.91
C TYR A 150 -2.55 -10.44 8.87
N ILE A 151 -1.57 -10.98 8.16
CA ILE A 151 -1.74 -12.02 7.15
C ILE A 151 -0.95 -13.25 7.58
N THR A 152 -1.65 -14.35 7.88
CA THR A 152 -1.04 -15.63 8.24
C THR A 152 -0.73 -16.51 7.04
N GLY A 153 -1.25 -16.12 5.88
CA GLY A 153 -1.23 -16.92 4.68
C GLY A 153 0.14 -17.07 4.04
N ASP A 154 0.41 -18.25 3.51
CA ASP A 154 1.61 -18.53 2.71
C ASP A 154 1.51 -17.93 1.29
N ASP A 155 0.37 -17.33 0.96
CA ASP A 155 0.09 -16.65 -0.30
C ASP A 155 0.69 -15.24 -0.37
N VAL A 156 1.33 -14.73 0.70
CA VAL A 156 2.01 -13.42 0.72
C VAL A 156 3.52 -13.57 0.78
N TYR A 157 4.19 -13.06 -0.25
CA TYR A 157 5.64 -13.15 -0.41
C TYR A 157 6.26 -11.77 -0.22
N ILE A 158 6.91 -11.54 0.92
CA ILE A 158 7.54 -10.25 1.25
C ILE A 158 9.00 -10.23 0.82
N HIS A 159 9.42 -9.16 0.14
CA HIS A 159 10.84 -8.86 -0.07
C HIS A 159 11.43 -8.20 1.19
N ILE A 160 12.48 -8.80 1.79
CA ILE A 160 13.15 -8.22 2.97
C ILE A 160 13.67 -6.81 2.68
N ASN A 161 14.35 -6.62 1.56
CA ASN A 161 14.64 -5.31 0.99
C ASN A 161 13.73 -5.11 -0.20
N ASN A 162 13.07 -3.96 -0.31
CA ASN A 162 12.13 -3.77 -1.41
C ASN A 162 12.88 -3.84 -2.75
N LEU A 163 12.38 -4.68 -3.66
CA LEU A 163 13.02 -4.93 -4.95
C LEU A 163 12.90 -3.69 -5.83
N ALA A 164 14.02 -3.23 -6.39
CA ALA A 164 14.03 -2.13 -7.34
C ALA A 164 13.37 -2.55 -8.65
N ILE A 165 12.34 -1.81 -9.05
CA ILE A 165 11.71 -2.00 -10.35
C ILE A 165 12.39 -1.03 -11.34
N PRO A 166 12.79 -1.49 -12.55
CA PRO A 166 13.29 -0.61 -13.59
C PRO A 166 12.29 0.50 -13.88
N ASP A 167 12.82 1.71 -13.99
CA ASP A 167 12.00 2.89 -14.23
C ASP A 167 11.23 2.79 -15.56
N PRO A 168 9.89 2.90 -15.57
CA PRO A 168 9.14 2.94 -16.82
C PRO A 168 9.47 4.21 -17.61
N LEU A 169 9.26 4.16 -18.92
CA LEU A 169 9.43 5.34 -19.78
C LEU A 169 8.44 6.44 -19.36
N ILE A 170 8.90 7.69 -19.44
CA ILE A 170 8.06 8.85 -19.07
C ILE A 170 6.81 8.87 -19.95
N ASN A 171 5.66 9.07 -19.32
CA ASN A 171 4.34 9.15 -19.96
C ASN A 171 3.97 7.96 -20.84
N THR A 172 4.60 6.80 -20.62
CA THR A 172 4.37 5.57 -21.38
C THR A 172 4.04 4.44 -20.41
N TRP A 173 3.04 3.63 -20.75
CA TRP A 173 2.76 2.39 -20.02
C TRP A 173 3.83 1.36 -20.38
N THR A 174 4.55 0.89 -19.37
CA THR A 174 5.57 -0.14 -19.50
C THR A 174 5.15 -1.35 -18.69
N PRO A 175 4.98 -2.53 -19.30
CA PRO A 175 4.67 -3.74 -18.56
C PRO A 175 5.88 -4.16 -17.72
N TYR A 176 5.61 -4.66 -16.53
CA TYR A 176 6.58 -5.21 -15.60
C TYR A 176 6.10 -6.57 -15.11
N ASP A 177 6.97 -7.57 -15.21
CA ASP A 177 6.74 -8.90 -14.67
C ASP A 177 6.98 -8.88 -13.16
N ILE A 178 5.98 -9.32 -12.39
CA ILE A 178 6.04 -9.32 -10.92
C ILE A 178 6.32 -10.71 -10.35
N HIS A 179 6.47 -11.75 -11.18
CA HIS A 179 6.80 -13.10 -10.73
C HIS A 179 8.28 -13.19 -10.31
N HIS A 180 8.63 -12.70 -9.11
CA HIS A 180 9.98 -12.88 -8.55
C HIS A 180 10.04 -13.87 -7.40
N LEU A 181 9.15 -13.75 -6.41
CA LEU A 181 9.05 -14.69 -5.28
C LEU A 181 7.83 -15.61 -5.38
N CYS A 182 6.72 -15.10 -5.94
CA CYS A 182 5.46 -15.83 -6.08
C CYS A 182 5.31 -16.39 -7.50
N PRO A 183 4.96 -17.67 -7.69
CA PRO A 183 4.85 -18.31 -9.01
C PRO A 183 3.73 -17.77 -9.90
N ASP A 184 2.58 -17.47 -9.30
CA ASP A 184 1.39 -17.01 -10.02
C ASP A 184 0.75 -15.83 -9.25
N PRO A 185 1.42 -14.68 -9.16
CA PRO A 185 0.96 -13.58 -8.35
C PRO A 185 -0.32 -12.96 -8.92
N SER A 186 -1.38 -12.95 -8.13
CA SER A 186 -2.63 -12.24 -8.43
C SER A 186 -2.52 -10.73 -8.15
N PHE A 187 -1.63 -10.32 -7.24
CA PHE A 187 -1.42 -8.92 -6.86
C PHE A 187 0.05 -8.58 -6.62
N ALA A 188 0.39 -7.32 -6.88
CA ALA A 188 1.61 -6.67 -6.42
C ALA A 188 1.29 -5.60 -5.37
N VAL A 189 2.11 -5.57 -4.33
CA VAL A 189 2.18 -4.46 -3.38
C VAL A 189 3.39 -3.63 -3.74
N LEU A 190 3.13 -2.39 -4.16
CA LEU A 190 4.15 -1.47 -4.62
C LEU A 190 4.31 -0.32 -3.65
N ARG A 191 5.51 0.23 -3.65
CA ARG A 191 5.85 1.45 -2.95
C ARG A 191 6.45 2.46 -3.93
N SER A 192 5.94 3.68 -3.93
CA SER A 192 6.61 4.78 -4.63
C SER A 192 7.79 5.25 -3.80
N LEU A 193 8.94 5.53 -4.40
CA LEU A 193 10.05 6.13 -3.65
C LEU A 193 9.94 7.64 -3.56
N PRO A 194 10.60 8.25 -2.56
CA PRO A 194 10.61 9.69 -2.42
C PRO A 194 11.33 10.36 -3.57
N SER A 195 10.65 11.31 -4.19
CA SER A 195 11.22 12.15 -5.24
C SER A 195 10.98 13.60 -4.93
N GLY A 196 11.98 14.47 -5.16
CA GLY A 196 11.87 15.91 -4.87
C GLY A 196 10.85 16.68 -5.75
N GLY A 197 9.98 15.99 -6.50
CA GLY A 197 9.02 16.58 -7.43
C GLY A 197 7.55 16.39 -7.03
N THR A 198 6.66 17.11 -7.72
CA THR A 198 5.19 17.07 -7.54
C THR A 198 4.47 16.21 -8.60
N SER A 199 5.21 15.37 -9.35
CA SER A 199 4.65 14.67 -10.50
C SER A 199 3.77 13.48 -10.11
N CYS A 200 3.11 12.87 -11.09
CA CYS A 200 2.25 11.72 -10.88
C CYS A 200 2.96 10.41 -11.21
N PHE A 201 2.55 9.35 -10.53
CA PHE A 201 2.89 7.98 -10.86
C PHE A 201 1.58 7.19 -11.03
N SER A 202 1.63 6.12 -11.80
CA SER A 202 0.44 5.31 -12.07
C SER A 202 0.78 3.85 -12.31
N ALA A 203 -0.13 2.98 -11.86
CA ALA A 203 -0.06 1.55 -12.11
C ALA A 203 -1.44 1.02 -12.49
N ARG A 204 -1.50 -0.12 -13.15
CA ARG A 204 -2.77 -0.78 -13.46
C ARG A 204 -2.56 -2.26 -13.73
N LYS A 205 -3.65 -3.02 -13.57
CA LYS A 205 -3.82 -4.26 -14.31
C LYS A 205 -3.86 -3.89 -15.79
N GLY A 206 -3.02 -4.46 -16.64
CA GLY A 206 -2.96 -4.09 -18.07
C GLY A 206 -4.34 -4.13 -18.74
N ASN A 207 -4.53 -3.40 -19.84
CA ASN A 207 -5.83 -3.23 -20.53
C ASN A 207 -7.03 -2.80 -19.63
N SER A 208 -6.84 -2.55 -18.34
CA SER A 208 -7.87 -2.00 -17.46
C SER A 208 -8.27 -0.62 -17.95
N LEU A 209 -9.58 -0.33 -17.87
CA LEU A 209 -10.12 1.00 -18.15
C LEU A 209 -9.86 1.99 -16.99
N ARG A 210 -9.32 1.51 -15.87
CA ARG A 210 -9.04 2.30 -14.66
C ARG A 210 -7.58 2.14 -14.27
N ASP A 211 -6.91 3.28 -14.19
CA ASP A 211 -5.54 3.41 -13.71
C ASP A 211 -5.55 3.81 -12.23
N ILE A 212 -4.64 3.24 -11.44
CA ILE A 212 -4.29 3.72 -10.10
C ILE A 212 -3.37 4.90 -10.32
N GLN A 213 -3.76 6.09 -9.86
CA GLN A 213 -3.00 7.31 -10.06
C GLN A 213 -2.89 8.11 -8.76
N ARG A 214 -1.68 8.60 -8.48
CA ARG A 214 -1.46 9.61 -7.44
C ARG A 214 -0.50 10.69 -7.92
N GLY A 215 -0.83 11.94 -7.61
CA GLY A 215 0.09 13.07 -7.69
C GLY A 215 0.71 13.39 -6.34
N GLY A 216 1.96 13.86 -6.35
CA GLY A 216 2.58 14.59 -5.25
C GLY A 216 3.09 13.78 -4.05
N ASN A 217 2.60 12.56 -3.80
CA ASN A 217 2.94 11.80 -2.59
C ASN A 217 4.08 10.81 -2.82
N ASN A 218 4.96 10.71 -1.82
CA ASN A 218 6.18 9.93 -1.86
C ASN A 218 6.14 8.83 -0.80
N GLY A 219 6.59 7.62 -1.11
CA GLY A 219 6.70 6.56 -0.10
C GLY A 219 5.39 5.83 0.20
N ILE A 220 4.34 6.03 -0.59
CA ILE A 220 3.04 5.43 -0.34
C ILE A 220 2.97 3.99 -0.86
N PHE A 221 2.19 3.16 -0.17
CA PHE A 221 1.87 1.81 -0.58
C PHE A 221 0.62 1.82 -1.46
N PHE A 222 0.61 1.01 -2.50
CA PHE A 222 -0.55 0.81 -3.36
C PHE A 222 -0.55 -0.61 -3.92
N TYR A 223 -1.74 -1.09 -4.25
CA TYR A 223 -2.02 -2.49 -4.53
C TYR A 223 -2.55 -2.61 -5.94
N VAL A 224 -1.96 -3.49 -6.75
CA VAL A 224 -2.27 -3.61 -8.17
C VAL A 224 -2.50 -5.07 -8.50
N HIS A 225 -3.64 -5.38 -9.13
CA HIS A 225 -3.85 -6.73 -9.65
C HIS A 225 -2.92 -7.00 -10.83
N ALA A 226 -2.41 -8.22 -10.88
CA ALA A 226 -1.72 -8.73 -12.03
C ALA A 226 -2.68 -9.10 -13.18
N ASN A 227 -2.14 -9.08 -14.38
CA ASN A 227 -2.68 -9.74 -15.54
C ASN A 227 -2.50 -11.27 -15.43
N PRO A 228 -3.23 -12.07 -16.21
CA PRO A 228 -3.01 -13.52 -16.28
C PRO A 228 -1.61 -13.95 -16.73
N ASP A 229 -0.80 -13.03 -17.27
CA ASP A 229 0.62 -13.25 -17.62
C ASP A 229 1.58 -12.77 -16.52
N ASN A 230 1.09 -12.59 -15.29
CA ASN A 230 1.84 -12.16 -14.10
C ASN A 230 2.48 -10.77 -14.23
N ARG A 231 1.88 -9.90 -15.06
CA ARG A 231 2.38 -8.53 -15.27
C ARG A 231 1.46 -7.46 -14.72
N ILE A 232 2.04 -6.32 -14.43
CA ILE A 232 1.37 -5.05 -14.20
C ILE A 232 1.90 -4.01 -15.18
N ASP A 233 1.09 -3.00 -15.51
CA ASP A 233 1.57 -1.85 -16.29
C ASP A 233 1.92 -0.71 -15.34
N LEU A 234 3.10 -0.11 -15.51
CA LEU A 234 3.57 1.04 -14.76
C LEU A 234 3.79 2.24 -15.68
N ARG A 235 3.54 3.44 -15.16
CA ARG A 235 3.78 4.71 -15.87
C ARG A 235 4.27 5.77 -14.88
N ARG A 236 5.17 6.65 -15.30
CA ARG A 236 5.57 7.82 -14.50
C ARG A 236 5.53 9.11 -15.32
N ALA A 237 5.24 10.22 -14.67
CA ALA A 237 5.17 11.54 -15.31
C ALA A 237 6.54 12.25 -15.40
N SER A 238 7.56 11.78 -14.67
CA SER A 238 8.90 12.37 -14.63
C SER A 238 9.97 11.37 -14.23
N THR A 239 11.25 11.75 -14.38
CA THR A 239 12.41 10.95 -13.93
C THR A 239 12.56 10.87 -12.42
N ALA A 240 11.77 11.64 -11.66
CA ALA A 240 11.90 11.72 -10.21
C ALA A 240 11.32 10.47 -9.53
N TYR A 241 10.29 9.85 -10.11
CA TYR A 241 9.59 8.73 -9.48
C TYR A 241 10.22 7.39 -9.82
N HIS A 242 10.35 6.57 -8.78
CA HIS A 242 10.83 5.20 -8.84
C HIS A 242 9.84 4.29 -8.11
N TYR A 243 9.78 3.04 -8.55
CA TYR A 243 8.95 2.01 -7.97
C TYR A 243 9.78 0.98 -7.25
N LYS A 244 9.20 0.44 -6.18
CA LYS A 244 9.74 -0.64 -5.39
C LYS A 244 8.66 -1.71 -5.23
N LEU A 245 8.99 -2.96 -5.52
CA LEU A 245 8.13 -4.10 -5.21
C LEU A 245 8.36 -4.48 -3.75
N VAL A 246 7.29 -4.42 -2.96
CA VAL A 246 7.30 -4.79 -1.53
C VAL A 246 6.93 -6.25 -1.38
N ALA A 247 5.88 -6.67 -2.08
CA ALA A 247 5.35 -8.01 -1.97
C ALA A 247 4.61 -8.45 -3.23
N GLU A 248 4.57 -9.76 -3.43
CA GLU A 248 3.67 -10.46 -4.32
C GLU A 248 2.63 -11.23 -3.51
N VAL A 249 1.40 -11.29 -4.00
CA VAL A 249 0.31 -12.03 -3.37
C VAL A 249 -0.34 -12.96 -4.39
N GLN A 250 -0.52 -14.23 -4.04
CA GLN A 250 -1.21 -15.23 -4.86
C GLN A 250 -2.74 -15.13 -4.75
#